data_AF-A0A421DP52-F1
#
_entry.id   AF-A0A421DP52-F1
#
_cell.length_a   1.000
_cell.length_b   1.000
_cell.length_c   1.000
_cell.angle_alpha   90.00
_cell.angle_beta   90.00
_cell.angle_gamma   90.00
#
_symmetry.space_group_name_H-M   'P 1'
#
loop_
_entity.id
_entity.type
_entity.pdbx_description
1 polymer ?
#
loop_
_entity_poly.entity_id
_entity_poly.type
_entity_poly.pdbx_seq_one_letter_code
_entity_poly.pdbx_strand_id
1 'polypeptide(L)'
;MNKLNHCKTNTLKRIQPHKPTIWSRADALKVNENDPTTTQPLVRGDFPVMSDDVFVWDTMPLRDIDGNIASVNGWSVIFTLTASRNPTDPDYQGEQGDYDIALDWNNRHGRAKIYFWYSRTGKDWIMGGRVMDEDDSPTSREWAGTPILLNDCGEVDLYYTAVSPGSTIVKVRGRVVTTENGVEMVGFKKVKRLFDADGKMYQTESQNPYWAFRDPSPFRDPKSRKLYMLFEGNVAGERGSHVVGPDELGDVPPGYEDVGNSRYQTGCVGIAVCRDEDGDDWELLPPLITAVGVNDQTERPHFVFQDGKYYLFTISHKYTYGDGLTGPDGVYGFVSKDLFGPYVPLNGSGLVLGNPPSQPYQTYSHYVMPNGLVTSFIDSIPTSEDTYRIGGTEAPTVQIKLNGEQTFVLEEYDYGYIPPMIDVEVK
;
A
#
# COMPACT_ATOMS: atom_id res chain seq x y z
N MET A 1 11.70 45.25 -29.44
CA MET A 1 12.54 45.32 -28.23
C MET A 1 12.06 44.25 -27.27
N ASN A 2 12.81 43.14 -27.22
CA ASN A 2 12.56 42.00 -26.35
C ASN A 2 12.76 42.42 -24.87
N LYS A 3 11.77 42.15 -24.02
CA LYS A 3 12.00 42.02 -22.59
C LYS A 3 11.95 40.54 -22.27
N LEU A 4 13.14 39.96 -22.10
CA LEU A 4 13.32 38.65 -21.48
C LEU A 4 12.74 38.73 -20.06
N ASN A 5 11.70 37.95 -19.79
CA ASN A 5 11.30 37.66 -18.42
C ASN A 5 12.38 36.78 -17.79
N HIS A 6 12.96 37.29 -16.71
CA HIS A 6 13.92 36.56 -15.90
C HIS A 6 13.29 35.27 -15.37
N CYS A 7 13.92 34.15 -15.74
CA CYS A 7 13.76 32.86 -15.09
C CYS A 7 14.14 33.04 -13.62
N LYS A 8 13.15 33.12 -12.73
CA LYS A 8 13.39 32.99 -11.29
C LYS A 8 13.74 31.53 -11.05
N THR A 9 15.03 31.24 -10.89
CA THR A 9 15.48 30.02 -10.23
C THR A 9 14.88 30.03 -8.83
N ASN A 10 13.80 29.28 -8.64
CA ASN A 10 13.19 29.04 -7.35
C ASN A 10 14.16 28.11 -6.61
N THR A 11 15.11 28.69 -5.87
CA THR A 11 15.99 27.91 -5.01
C THR A 11 15.08 27.32 -3.93
N LEU A 12 14.69 26.05 -4.09
CA LEU A 12 13.97 25.28 -3.08
C LEU A 12 14.76 25.44 -1.77
N LYS A 13 14.17 26.11 -0.77
CA LYS A 13 14.73 26.10 0.59
C LYS A 13 14.92 24.63 0.96
N ARG A 14 16.18 24.24 1.20
CA ARG A 14 16.56 22.90 1.63
C ARG A 14 15.66 22.51 2.80
N ILE A 15 14.91 21.42 2.64
CA ILE A 15 14.06 20.90 3.72
C ILE A 15 14.99 20.56 4.89
N GLN A 16 14.67 21.04 6.09
CA GLN A 16 15.48 20.73 7.25
C GLN A 16 15.34 19.23 7.56
N PRO A 17 16.43 18.55 7.93
CA PRO A 17 16.35 17.15 8.35
C PRO A 17 15.41 17.02 9.56
N HIS A 18 14.43 16.13 9.46
CA HIS A 18 13.56 15.75 10.58
C HIS A 18 14.07 14.47 11.26
N LYS A 19 13.73 14.29 12.53
CA LYS A 19 13.91 13.00 13.22
C LYS A 19 12.69 12.13 12.91
N PRO A 20 12.88 10.89 12.40
CA PRO A 20 11.76 9.95 12.25
C PRO A 20 11.05 9.71 13.58
N THR A 21 9.74 9.46 13.53
CA THR A 21 9.02 8.88 14.66
C THR A 21 9.39 7.41 14.79
N ILE A 22 9.58 6.91 16.00
CA ILE A 22 9.87 5.50 16.26
C ILE A 22 8.57 4.84 16.69
N TRP A 23 8.12 3.81 15.95
CA TRP A 23 7.16 2.86 16.47
C TRP A 23 7.94 1.93 17.40
N SER A 24 7.82 2.17 18.71
CA SER A 24 8.67 1.50 19.71
C SER A 24 8.14 0.12 20.07
N ARG A 25 8.99 -0.72 20.66
CA ARG A 25 8.57 -2.01 21.23
C ARG A 25 7.51 -1.81 22.31
N ALA A 26 7.63 -0.79 23.15
CA ALA A 26 6.63 -0.43 24.16
C ALA A 26 5.26 -0.09 23.56
N ASP A 27 5.20 0.49 22.37
CA ASP A 27 3.94 0.71 21.65
C ASP A 27 3.39 -0.59 21.08
N ALA A 28 4.24 -1.38 20.41
CA ALA A 28 3.86 -2.67 19.83
C ALA A 28 3.37 -3.68 20.87
N LEU A 29 3.89 -3.66 22.10
CA LEU A 29 3.40 -4.50 23.20
C LEU A 29 1.95 -4.21 23.61
N LYS A 30 1.38 -3.07 23.21
CA LYS A 30 -0.03 -2.72 23.46
C LYS A 30 -0.97 -3.26 22.39
N VAL A 31 -0.46 -3.88 21.32
CA VAL A 31 -1.30 -4.46 20.26
C VAL A 31 -2.17 -5.56 20.88
N ASN A 32 -3.47 -5.47 20.64
CA ASN A 32 -4.46 -6.44 21.12
C ASN A 32 -5.31 -6.92 19.94
N GLU A 33 -4.98 -8.09 19.39
CA GLU A 33 -5.73 -8.73 18.30
C GLU A 33 -7.17 -9.16 18.69
N ASN A 34 -7.55 -9.03 19.96
CA ASN A 34 -8.90 -9.33 20.45
C ASN A 34 -9.74 -8.08 20.75
N ASP A 35 -9.27 -6.88 20.41
CA ASP A 35 -10.07 -5.66 20.59
C ASP A 35 -11.19 -5.60 19.54
N PRO A 36 -12.47 -5.76 19.92
CA PRO A 36 -13.57 -5.79 18.95
C PRO A 36 -13.78 -4.45 18.23
N THR A 37 -13.22 -3.35 18.74
CA THR A 37 -13.32 -2.03 18.10
C THR A 37 -12.33 -1.84 16.95
N THR A 38 -11.33 -2.71 16.84
CA THR A 38 -10.28 -2.70 15.80
C THR A 38 -10.13 -4.07 15.12
N THR A 39 -11.12 -4.95 15.25
CA THR A 39 -11.12 -6.29 14.63
C THR A 39 -12.02 -6.30 13.40
N GLN A 40 -11.50 -6.78 12.28
CA GLN A 40 -12.27 -6.94 11.05
C GLN A 40 -13.37 -8.02 11.21
N PRO A 41 -14.58 -7.78 10.69
CA PRO A 41 -15.61 -8.82 10.65
C PRO A 41 -15.14 -10.08 9.90
N LEU A 42 -15.77 -11.22 10.23
CA LEU A 42 -15.43 -12.49 9.60
C LEU A 42 -15.89 -12.53 8.15
N VAL A 43 -14.93 -12.72 7.24
CA VAL A 43 -15.25 -13.00 5.84
C VAL A 43 -15.78 -14.43 5.73
N ARG A 44 -16.91 -14.60 5.05
CA ARG A 44 -17.57 -15.91 4.89
C ARG A 44 -16.82 -16.78 3.86
N GLY A 45 -16.70 -18.08 4.11
CA GLY A 45 -16.04 -19.02 3.19
C GLY A 45 -16.73 -19.19 1.82
N ASP A 46 -18.00 -18.80 1.69
CA ASP A 46 -18.79 -18.82 0.44
C ASP A 46 -18.71 -17.52 -0.36
N PHE A 47 -17.63 -16.74 -0.21
CA PHE A 47 -17.41 -15.47 -0.92
C PHE A 47 -17.47 -15.61 -2.47
N PRO A 48 -17.98 -14.59 -3.18
CA PRO A 48 -17.91 -14.51 -4.64
C PRO A 48 -16.49 -14.17 -5.10
N VAL A 49 -16.17 -14.44 -6.36
CA VAL A 49 -14.90 -14.02 -6.99
C VAL A 49 -15.17 -13.06 -8.14
N MET A 50 -14.27 -12.10 -8.34
CA MET A 50 -14.32 -11.19 -9.50
C MET A 50 -14.02 -11.91 -10.82
N SER A 51 -13.22 -12.98 -10.78
CA SER A 51 -12.85 -13.77 -11.95
C SER A 51 -12.44 -15.18 -11.56
N ASP A 52 -12.76 -16.13 -12.43
CA ASP A 52 -12.28 -17.51 -12.34
C ASP A 52 -10.95 -17.74 -13.07
N ASP A 53 -10.50 -16.77 -13.88
CA ASP A 53 -9.33 -16.89 -14.75
C ASP A 53 -8.07 -16.24 -14.15
N VAL A 54 -8.24 -15.31 -13.20
CA VAL A 54 -7.13 -14.55 -12.61
C VAL A 54 -7.22 -14.49 -11.09
N PHE A 55 -6.06 -14.36 -10.47
CA PHE A 55 -5.92 -13.92 -9.08
C PHE A 55 -5.83 -12.40 -9.03
N VAL A 56 -6.55 -11.79 -8.09
CA VAL A 56 -6.58 -10.35 -7.81
C VAL A 56 -6.15 -10.13 -6.37
N TRP A 57 -5.25 -9.17 -6.10
CA TRP A 57 -4.87 -8.83 -4.72
C TRP A 57 -4.75 -7.32 -4.46
N ASP A 58 -3.57 -6.71 -4.52
CA ASP A 58 -3.41 -5.30 -4.14
C ASP A 58 -4.26 -4.40 -5.04
N THR A 59 -5.31 -3.84 -4.47
CA THR A 59 -6.26 -2.96 -5.18
C THR A 59 -5.95 -1.50 -4.91
N MET A 60 -5.90 -0.74 -5.98
CA MET A 60 -5.47 0.65 -6.05
C MET A 60 -6.58 1.45 -6.77
N PRO A 61 -7.51 2.07 -6.01
CA PRO A 61 -8.55 2.89 -6.61
C PRO A 61 -7.98 4.09 -7.36
N LEU A 62 -8.56 4.43 -8.52
CA LEU A 62 -8.25 5.70 -9.19
C LEU A 62 -8.62 6.86 -8.27
N ARG A 63 -7.68 7.76 -8.00
CA ARG A 63 -7.92 8.92 -7.17
C ARG A 63 -7.31 10.19 -7.73
N ASP A 64 -7.78 11.34 -7.28
CA ASP A 64 -7.07 12.60 -7.51
C ASP A 64 -5.85 12.72 -6.58
N ILE A 65 -5.07 13.80 -6.76
CA ILE A 65 -3.86 14.04 -5.96
C ILE A 65 -4.15 14.45 -4.50
N ASP A 66 -5.37 14.90 -4.21
CA ASP A 66 -5.81 15.25 -2.86
C ASP A 66 -6.40 14.04 -2.11
N GLY A 67 -6.55 12.89 -2.79
CA GLY A 67 -6.91 11.59 -2.21
C GLY A 67 -8.33 11.11 -2.52
N ASN A 68 -9.16 11.92 -3.19
CA ASN A 68 -10.55 11.57 -3.45
C ASN A 68 -10.63 10.45 -4.49
N ILE A 69 -11.40 9.40 -4.18
CA ILE A 69 -11.66 8.32 -5.13
C ILE A 69 -12.51 8.86 -6.28
N ALA A 70 -12.06 8.63 -7.51
CA ALA A 70 -12.65 9.23 -8.70
C ALA A 70 -13.36 8.19 -9.56
N SER A 71 -14.54 8.54 -10.05
CA SER A 71 -15.10 7.99 -11.28
C SER A 71 -14.81 8.92 -12.46
N VAL A 72 -14.88 8.36 -13.66
CA VAL A 72 -14.71 9.09 -14.92
C VAL A 72 -15.93 8.83 -15.80
N ASN A 73 -16.67 9.90 -16.14
CA ASN A 73 -17.95 9.81 -16.85
C ASN A 73 -18.91 8.77 -16.21
N GLY A 74 -18.94 8.73 -14.87
CA GLY A 74 -19.74 7.80 -14.07
C GLY A 74 -19.23 6.36 -14.05
N TRP A 75 -17.99 6.08 -14.48
CA TRP A 75 -17.33 4.79 -14.32
C TRP A 75 -16.31 4.86 -13.18
N SER A 76 -16.52 4.11 -12.10
CA SER A 76 -15.47 3.84 -11.12
C SER A 76 -14.39 2.99 -11.78
N VAL A 77 -13.12 3.25 -11.43
CA VAL A 77 -11.97 2.51 -11.95
C VAL A 77 -11.06 2.11 -10.81
N ILE A 78 -10.65 0.85 -10.80
CA ILE A 78 -9.62 0.33 -9.90
C ILE A 78 -8.50 -0.30 -10.73
N PHE A 79 -7.30 -0.27 -10.17
CA PHE A 79 -6.12 -0.95 -10.69
C PHE A 79 -5.76 -2.05 -9.70
N THR A 80 -5.35 -3.21 -10.19
CA THR A 80 -5.07 -4.36 -9.33
C THR A 80 -3.77 -5.02 -9.71
N LEU A 81 -3.06 -5.56 -8.72
CA LEU A 81 -2.10 -6.61 -9.02
C LEU A 81 -2.85 -7.89 -9.39
N THR A 82 -2.43 -8.48 -10.49
CA THR A 82 -3.14 -9.59 -11.14
C THR A 82 -2.17 -10.59 -11.73
N ALA A 83 -2.52 -11.87 -11.62
CA ALA A 83 -1.81 -12.97 -12.25
C ALA A 83 -2.82 -13.97 -12.81
N SER A 84 -2.56 -14.51 -13.99
CA SER A 84 -3.35 -15.63 -14.53
C SER A 84 -3.28 -16.83 -13.59
N ARG A 85 -4.43 -17.50 -13.43
CA ARG A 85 -4.51 -18.85 -12.87
C ARG A 85 -4.12 -19.85 -13.95
N ASN A 86 -3.42 -20.88 -13.55
CA ASN A 86 -2.81 -21.84 -14.48
C ASN A 86 -3.26 -23.27 -14.19
N PRO A 87 -4.57 -23.59 -14.28
CA PRO A 87 -5.12 -24.89 -13.88
C PRO A 87 -4.64 -26.08 -14.72
N THR A 88 -4.08 -25.83 -15.90
CA THR A 88 -3.59 -26.85 -16.82
C THR A 88 -2.06 -26.92 -16.89
N ASP A 89 -1.35 -26.05 -16.17
CA ASP A 89 0.11 -26.05 -16.15
C ASP A 89 0.61 -27.18 -15.23
N PRO A 90 1.47 -28.09 -15.72
CA PRO A 90 2.02 -29.18 -14.93
C PRO A 90 2.74 -28.74 -13.64
N ASP A 91 3.28 -27.52 -13.60
CA ASP A 91 3.98 -26.99 -12.42
C ASP A 91 3.02 -26.68 -11.25
N TYR A 92 1.71 -26.61 -11.52
CA TYR A 92 0.66 -26.33 -10.54
C TYR A 92 -0.35 -27.47 -10.41
N GLN A 93 0.09 -28.71 -10.68
CA GLN A 93 -0.72 -29.91 -10.44
C GLN A 93 -0.29 -30.62 -9.17
N GLY A 94 -1.26 -31.08 -8.38
CA GLY A 94 -1.05 -31.98 -7.25
C GLY A 94 -0.64 -33.38 -7.69
N GLU A 95 -0.31 -34.24 -6.72
CA GLU A 95 0.13 -35.62 -6.99
C GLU A 95 -0.89 -36.45 -7.83
N GLN A 96 -2.16 -36.04 -7.80
CA GLN A 96 -3.26 -36.73 -8.47
C GLN A 96 -3.64 -36.08 -9.82
N GLY A 97 -2.88 -35.07 -10.26
CA GLY A 97 -3.12 -34.32 -11.50
C GLY A 97 -4.23 -33.28 -11.41
N ASP A 98 -4.75 -33.02 -10.21
CA ASP A 98 -5.69 -31.94 -9.91
C ASP A 98 -4.97 -30.60 -9.74
N TYR A 99 -5.68 -29.49 -9.93
CA TYR A 99 -5.09 -28.16 -9.84
C TYR A 99 -4.76 -27.79 -8.39
N ASP A 100 -3.46 -27.60 -8.10
CA ASP A 100 -2.98 -27.07 -6.83
C ASP A 100 -3.06 -25.54 -6.84
N ILE A 101 -4.26 -25.04 -6.56
CA ILE A 101 -4.53 -23.61 -6.48
C ILE A 101 -3.70 -22.91 -5.40
N ALA A 102 -3.31 -23.61 -4.32
CA ALA A 102 -2.52 -23.03 -3.25
C ALA A 102 -1.08 -22.79 -3.70
N LEU A 103 -0.48 -23.75 -4.40
CA LEU A 103 0.83 -23.58 -5.02
C LEU A 103 0.83 -22.48 -6.08
N ASP A 104 -0.19 -22.43 -6.95
CA ASP A 104 -0.29 -21.40 -7.97
C ASP A 104 -0.47 -20.00 -7.35
N TRP A 105 -1.33 -19.90 -6.33
CA TRP A 105 -1.52 -18.70 -5.53
C TRP A 105 -0.19 -18.24 -4.92
N ASN A 106 0.53 -19.10 -4.21
CA ASN A 106 1.81 -18.73 -3.57
C ASN A 106 2.86 -18.24 -4.59
N ASN A 107 2.84 -18.78 -5.81
CA ASN A 107 3.76 -18.42 -6.88
C ASN A 107 3.35 -17.18 -7.69
N ARG A 108 2.14 -16.62 -7.47
CA ARG A 108 1.60 -15.47 -8.23
C ARG A 108 2.51 -14.25 -8.25
N HIS A 109 3.23 -13.99 -7.16
CA HIS A 109 4.13 -12.84 -7.03
C HIS A 109 5.27 -12.87 -8.05
N GLY A 110 5.60 -14.03 -8.62
CA GLY A 110 6.61 -14.19 -9.68
C GLY A 110 6.19 -13.64 -11.03
N ARG A 111 4.89 -13.39 -11.25
CA ARG A 111 4.31 -13.02 -12.55
C ARG A 111 3.25 -11.91 -12.46
N ALA A 112 3.32 -11.11 -11.40
CA ALA A 112 2.41 -10.01 -11.16
C ALA A 112 2.44 -8.95 -12.27
N LYS A 113 1.25 -8.59 -12.77
CA LYS A 113 1.02 -7.49 -13.72
C LYS A 113 -0.11 -6.60 -13.22
N ILE A 114 -0.16 -5.35 -13.67
CA ILE A 114 -1.20 -4.39 -13.30
C ILE A 114 -2.35 -4.45 -14.32
N TYR A 115 -3.54 -4.81 -13.83
CA TYR A 115 -4.78 -4.80 -14.59
C TYR A 115 -5.65 -3.63 -14.14
N PHE A 116 -6.63 -3.25 -14.96
CA PHE A 116 -7.68 -2.32 -14.57
C PHE A 116 -9.06 -2.98 -14.64
N TRP A 117 -9.96 -2.50 -13.80
CA TRP A 117 -11.36 -2.91 -13.73
C TRP A 117 -12.24 -1.67 -13.65
N TYR A 118 -13.45 -1.77 -14.15
CA TYR A 118 -14.40 -0.67 -14.14
C TYR A 118 -15.81 -1.11 -13.74
N SER A 119 -16.57 -0.20 -13.15
CA SER A 119 -17.91 -0.47 -12.61
C SER A 119 -18.74 0.80 -12.57
N ARG A 120 -20.06 0.70 -12.80
CA ARG A 120 -21.00 1.82 -12.57
C ARG A 120 -21.38 1.96 -11.10
N THR A 121 -21.33 0.88 -10.34
CA THR A 121 -21.81 0.83 -8.95
C THR A 121 -20.69 0.84 -7.91
N GLY A 122 -19.43 0.74 -8.37
CA GLY A 122 -18.26 0.58 -7.50
C GLY A 122 -18.16 -0.80 -6.85
N LYS A 123 -18.80 -1.84 -7.39
CA LYS A 123 -18.70 -3.23 -6.86
C LYS A 123 -18.93 -4.34 -7.89
N ASP A 124 -19.66 -4.07 -8.98
CA ASP A 124 -19.83 -4.98 -10.11
C ASP A 124 -18.70 -4.82 -11.13
N TRP A 125 -17.49 -5.23 -10.72
CA TRP A 125 -16.27 -4.98 -11.48
C TRP A 125 -16.19 -5.81 -12.77
N ILE A 126 -16.00 -5.11 -13.89
CA ILE A 126 -15.74 -5.69 -15.20
C ILE A 126 -14.24 -5.58 -15.48
N MET A 127 -13.62 -6.70 -15.86
CA MET A 127 -12.20 -6.72 -16.20
C MET A 127 -11.95 -5.94 -17.49
N GLY A 128 -11.11 -4.91 -17.42
CA GLY A 128 -10.64 -4.16 -18.59
C GLY A 128 -9.37 -4.74 -19.23
N GLY A 129 -8.63 -5.55 -18.46
CA GLY A 129 -7.39 -6.19 -18.89
C GLY A 129 -6.15 -5.46 -18.40
N ARG A 130 -5.02 -5.70 -19.06
CA ARG A 130 -3.73 -5.10 -18.72
C ARG A 130 -3.72 -3.58 -18.95
N VAL A 131 -3.01 -2.87 -18.09
CA VAL A 131 -2.75 -1.43 -18.26
C VAL A 131 -1.57 -1.18 -19.19
N MET A 132 -0.54 -2.03 -19.12
CA MET A 132 0.69 -1.94 -19.91
C MET A 132 0.88 -3.21 -20.74
N ASP A 133 1.46 -3.09 -21.94
CA ASP A 133 1.85 -4.26 -22.73
C ASP A 133 3.06 -4.95 -22.07
N GLU A 134 3.36 -6.18 -22.48
CA GLU A 134 4.45 -6.99 -21.89
C GLU A 134 5.80 -6.29 -21.90
N ASP A 135 6.10 -5.55 -22.96
CA ASP A 135 7.41 -4.94 -23.18
C ASP A 135 7.50 -3.48 -22.67
N ASP A 136 6.41 -2.90 -22.15
CA ASP A 136 6.39 -1.51 -21.71
C ASP A 136 7.01 -1.33 -20.31
N SER A 137 6.93 -2.36 -19.43
CA SER A 137 7.52 -2.33 -18.08
C SER A 137 9.03 -2.58 -18.13
N PRO A 138 9.86 -1.82 -17.37
CA PRO A 138 11.32 -1.99 -17.40
C PRO A 138 11.81 -3.27 -16.70
N THR A 139 10.92 -3.96 -16.00
CA THR A 139 11.20 -5.18 -15.21
C THR A 139 10.12 -6.23 -15.48
N SER A 140 10.38 -7.49 -15.11
CA SER A 140 9.43 -8.57 -15.41
C SER A 140 8.15 -8.52 -14.58
N ARG A 141 8.20 -7.89 -13.39
CA ARG A 141 7.06 -7.81 -12.46
C ARG A 141 6.68 -6.37 -12.19
N GLU A 142 5.37 -6.16 -12.12
CA GLU A 142 4.75 -4.90 -11.75
C GLU A 142 4.10 -5.09 -10.38
N TRP A 143 4.57 -4.36 -9.37
CA TRP A 143 4.05 -4.36 -8.01
C TRP A 143 3.32 -3.05 -7.70
N ALA A 144 2.65 -3.01 -6.54
CA ALA A 144 1.66 -2.00 -6.22
C ALA A 144 2.22 -0.58 -6.18
N GLY A 145 1.28 0.36 -6.17
CA GLY A 145 1.51 1.80 -6.13
C GLY A 145 0.19 2.55 -6.15
N THR A 146 0.10 3.60 -6.96
CA THR A 146 -1.04 4.51 -6.96
C THR A 146 -1.32 5.11 -8.35
N PRO A 147 -2.52 4.91 -8.91
CA PRO A 147 -3.02 5.66 -10.06
C PRO A 147 -3.59 7.03 -9.65
N ILE A 148 -3.08 8.10 -10.26
CA ILE A 148 -3.52 9.48 -10.03
C ILE A 148 -4.17 10.05 -11.29
N LEU A 149 -5.46 10.41 -11.19
CA LEU A 149 -6.14 11.21 -12.20
C LEU A 149 -5.68 12.66 -12.12
N LEU A 150 -5.14 13.19 -13.22
CA LEU A 150 -4.48 14.50 -13.26
C LEU A 150 -5.42 15.63 -13.65
N ASN A 151 -6.40 15.37 -14.53
CA ASN A 151 -7.24 16.41 -15.14
C ASN A 151 -8.53 15.88 -15.78
N ASP A 152 -9.34 16.82 -16.27
CA ASP A 152 -10.59 16.62 -17.04
C ASP A 152 -10.34 16.15 -18.48
N CYS A 153 -9.09 15.95 -18.89
CA CYS A 153 -8.76 15.21 -20.12
C CYS A 153 -8.62 13.71 -19.84
N GLY A 154 -8.68 13.25 -18.59
CA GLY A 154 -8.52 11.83 -18.26
C GLY A 154 -7.07 11.36 -18.23
N GLU A 155 -6.08 12.27 -18.16
CA GLU A 155 -4.68 11.85 -18.00
C GLU A 155 -4.46 11.19 -16.64
N VAL A 156 -3.75 10.07 -16.63
CA VAL A 156 -3.44 9.30 -15.43
C VAL A 156 -1.94 9.11 -15.32
N ASP A 157 -1.38 9.49 -14.18
CA ASP A 157 -0.06 9.03 -13.76
C ASP A 157 -0.23 7.78 -12.90
N LEU A 158 0.22 6.62 -13.40
CA LEU A 158 0.35 5.41 -12.60
C LEU A 158 1.77 5.34 -12.03
N TYR A 159 1.87 5.56 -10.73
CA TYR A 159 3.08 5.30 -9.96
C TYR A 159 3.04 3.86 -9.49
N TYR A 160 4.11 3.10 -9.69
CA TYR A 160 4.16 1.69 -9.30
C TYR A 160 5.58 1.23 -9.02
N THR A 161 5.73 0.00 -8.54
CA THR A 161 7.03 -0.59 -8.26
C THR A 161 7.41 -1.57 -9.35
N ALA A 162 8.51 -1.30 -10.05
CA ALA A 162 9.07 -2.21 -11.05
C ALA A 162 10.09 -3.13 -10.36
N VAL A 163 9.87 -4.45 -10.45
CA VAL A 163 10.61 -5.47 -9.71
C VAL A 163 11.13 -6.57 -10.63
N SER A 164 12.36 -7.03 -10.37
CA SER A 164 13.12 -8.04 -11.14
C SER A 164 13.60 -7.57 -12.52
N PRO A 165 14.88 -7.11 -12.63
CA PRO A 165 15.89 -7.04 -11.56
C PRO A 165 15.65 -5.88 -10.57
N GLY A 166 16.11 -6.06 -9.32
CA GLY A 166 16.01 -5.05 -8.26
C GLY A 166 14.57 -4.69 -7.88
N SER A 167 14.43 -3.53 -7.23
CA SER A 167 13.15 -2.87 -6.94
C SER A 167 13.31 -1.37 -7.12
N THR A 168 12.48 -0.76 -7.97
CA THR A 168 12.57 0.66 -8.33
C THR A 168 11.21 1.31 -8.41
N ILE A 169 11.10 2.54 -7.92
CA ILE A 169 9.87 3.33 -8.03
C ILE A 169 9.85 3.99 -9.40
N VAL A 170 8.77 3.74 -10.14
CA VAL A 170 8.57 4.20 -11.51
C VAL A 170 7.22 4.90 -11.65
N LYS A 171 7.09 5.64 -12.75
CA LYS A 171 5.83 6.24 -13.19
C LYS A 171 5.62 5.99 -14.68
N VAL A 172 4.38 5.79 -15.07
CA VAL A 172 3.96 5.78 -16.47
C VAL A 172 2.71 6.62 -16.64
N ARG A 173 2.70 7.47 -17.67
CA ARG A 173 1.55 8.31 -18.00
C ARG A 173 0.73 7.67 -19.11
N GLY A 174 -0.58 7.70 -18.96
CA GLY A 174 -1.55 7.32 -19.97
C GLY A 174 -2.83 8.13 -19.83
N ARG A 175 -3.91 7.62 -20.39
CA ARG A 175 -5.22 8.25 -20.36
C ARG A 175 -6.29 7.20 -20.12
N VAL A 176 -7.24 7.51 -19.25
CA VAL A 176 -8.50 6.79 -19.16
C VAL A 176 -9.49 7.39 -20.17
N VAL A 177 -9.98 6.55 -21.08
CA VAL A 177 -10.97 6.90 -22.09
C VAL A 177 -12.23 6.10 -21.81
N THR A 178 -13.39 6.73 -21.97
CA THR A 178 -14.67 6.09 -21.66
C THR A 178 -15.64 6.15 -22.83
N THR A 179 -16.52 5.17 -22.88
CA THR A 179 -17.70 5.15 -23.74
C THR A 179 -18.93 4.88 -22.88
N GLU A 180 -20.12 4.87 -23.49
CA GLU A 180 -21.34 4.43 -22.80
C GLU A 180 -21.22 3.01 -22.23
N ASN A 181 -20.41 2.15 -22.87
CA ASN A 181 -20.35 0.71 -22.60
C ASN A 181 -19.07 0.25 -21.88
N GLY A 182 -18.10 1.13 -21.63
CA GLY A 182 -16.89 0.71 -20.93
C GLY A 182 -15.77 1.74 -20.89
N VAL A 183 -14.61 1.25 -20.46
CA VAL A 183 -13.42 2.03 -20.15
C VAL A 183 -12.21 1.41 -20.86
N GLU A 184 -11.31 2.26 -21.37
CA GLU A 184 -10.04 1.86 -21.98
C GLU A 184 -8.88 2.64 -21.36
N MET A 185 -7.73 1.97 -21.24
CA MET A 185 -6.46 2.56 -20.81
C MET A 185 -5.55 2.75 -22.02
N VAL A 186 -5.22 4.01 -22.34
CA VAL A 186 -4.47 4.36 -23.56
C VAL A 186 -3.13 5.03 -23.22
N GLY A 187 -2.06 4.63 -23.92
CA GLY A 187 -0.82 5.40 -23.97
C GLY A 187 0.23 5.10 -22.90
N PHE A 188 -0.03 4.17 -21.96
CA PHE A 188 0.88 3.74 -20.89
C PHE A 188 2.14 3.00 -21.42
N LYS A 189 2.96 3.66 -22.25
CA LYS A 189 4.03 3.08 -23.07
C LYS A 189 5.45 3.46 -22.66
N LYS A 190 5.58 4.54 -21.90
CA LYS A 190 6.90 5.12 -21.58
C LYS A 190 7.06 5.19 -20.07
N VAL A 191 7.59 4.12 -19.49
CA VAL A 191 7.88 4.07 -18.07
C VAL A 191 9.13 4.90 -17.77
N LYS A 192 9.01 5.78 -16.78
CA LYS A 192 10.09 6.59 -16.25
C LYS A 192 10.48 6.07 -14.87
N ARG A 193 11.76 5.73 -14.71
CA ARG A 193 12.36 5.48 -13.39
C ARG A 193 12.46 6.79 -12.62
N LEU A 194 12.01 6.78 -11.38
CA LEU A 194 12.02 7.94 -10.50
C LEU A 194 13.21 7.87 -9.53
N PHE A 195 13.28 6.82 -8.70
CA PHE A 195 14.35 6.65 -7.71
C PHE A 195 14.36 5.23 -7.12
N ASP A 196 15.46 4.89 -6.43
CA ASP A 196 15.70 3.62 -5.75
C ASP A 196 16.21 3.87 -4.33
N ALA A 197 16.34 2.81 -3.53
CA ALA A 197 17.02 2.86 -2.24
C ALA A 197 18.47 3.37 -2.37
N ASP A 198 18.89 4.20 -1.43
CA ASP A 198 20.17 4.94 -1.52
C ASP A 198 21.30 4.35 -0.65
N GLY A 199 20.99 3.36 0.18
CA GLY A 199 21.91 2.70 1.11
C GLY A 199 22.34 3.60 2.27
N LYS A 200 21.75 4.78 2.43
CA LYS A 200 22.08 5.75 3.49
C LYS A 200 20.89 6.03 4.40
N MET A 201 19.72 6.24 3.81
CA MET A 201 18.45 6.38 4.52
C MET A 201 17.62 5.10 4.34
N TYR A 202 17.64 4.53 3.14
CA TYR A 202 16.85 3.37 2.77
C TYR A 202 17.75 2.20 2.35
N GLN A 203 17.48 1.02 2.88
CA GLN A 203 18.31 -0.17 2.71
C GLN A 203 18.30 -0.66 1.26
N THR A 204 19.47 -1.09 0.76
CA THR A 204 19.64 -1.63 -0.59
C THR A 204 19.76 -3.15 -0.59
N GLU A 205 19.61 -3.75 -1.77
CA GLU A 205 19.90 -5.18 -2.03
C GLU A 205 21.26 -5.63 -1.50
N SER A 206 22.30 -4.80 -1.71
CA SER A 206 23.65 -5.11 -1.28
C SER A 206 23.79 -5.17 0.24
N GLN A 207 22.96 -4.41 0.96
CA GLN A 207 22.95 -4.37 2.43
C GLN A 207 22.07 -5.48 3.01
N ASN A 208 20.98 -5.83 2.32
CA ASN A 208 20.05 -6.90 2.70
C ASN A 208 19.42 -7.50 1.44
N PRO A 209 19.62 -8.80 1.13
CA PRO A 209 19.02 -9.44 -0.05
C PRO A 209 17.49 -9.58 0.04
N TYR A 210 16.89 -9.28 1.19
CA TYR A 210 15.45 -9.34 1.44
C TYR A 210 14.83 -7.95 1.72
N TRP A 211 15.53 -6.86 1.36
CA TRP A 211 15.07 -5.50 1.62
C TRP A 211 13.70 -5.19 0.98
N ALA A 212 12.95 -4.32 1.65
CA ALA A 212 11.76 -3.69 1.13
C ALA A 212 12.10 -2.32 0.53
N PHE A 213 11.54 -2.04 -0.64
CA PHE A 213 11.52 -0.72 -1.27
C PHE A 213 10.43 -0.67 -2.34
N ARG A 214 9.21 -0.25 -1.99
CA ARG A 214 8.01 -0.40 -2.86
C ARG A 214 6.84 0.53 -2.46
N ASP A 215 5.74 0.39 -3.19
CA ASP A 215 4.43 0.98 -2.92
C ASP A 215 4.38 2.52 -2.90
N PRO A 216 4.72 3.19 -4.02
CA PRO A 216 4.70 4.64 -4.11
C PRO A 216 3.27 5.21 -3.96
N SER A 217 3.11 6.16 -3.05
CA SER A 217 1.86 6.88 -2.77
C SER A 217 2.08 8.39 -2.79
N PRO A 218 1.94 9.05 -3.97
CA PRO A 218 2.12 10.49 -4.10
C PRO A 218 0.94 11.28 -3.53
N PHE A 219 1.20 12.43 -2.92
CA PHE A 219 0.18 13.32 -2.37
C PHE A 219 0.65 14.78 -2.36
N ARG A 220 -0.30 15.72 -2.40
CA ARG A 220 0.00 17.13 -2.12
C ARG A 220 -0.19 17.42 -0.64
N ASP A 221 0.87 17.90 0.01
CA ASP A 221 0.78 18.33 1.41
C ASP A 221 -0.29 19.45 1.54
N PRO A 222 -1.30 19.29 2.40
CA PRO A 222 -2.35 20.31 2.57
C PRO A 222 -1.79 21.65 3.07
N LYS A 223 -0.65 21.68 3.78
CA LYS A 223 -0.05 22.92 4.29
C LYS A 223 0.87 23.60 3.27
N SER A 224 1.89 22.90 2.77
CA SER A 224 2.89 23.50 1.86
C SER A 224 2.52 23.42 0.38
N ARG A 225 1.53 22.60 0.01
CA ARG A 225 1.11 22.29 -1.38
C ARG A 225 2.20 21.65 -2.25
N LYS A 226 3.37 21.36 -1.68
CA LYS A 226 4.42 20.57 -2.33
C LYS A 226 3.93 19.14 -2.56
N LEU A 227 4.40 18.56 -3.65
CA LEU A 227 4.17 17.17 -4.00
C LEU A 227 5.20 16.30 -3.29
N TYR A 228 4.72 15.33 -2.52
CA TYR A 228 5.51 14.33 -1.81
C TYR A 228 5.04 12.93 -2.22
N MET A 229 5.80 11.92 -1.84
CA MET A 229 5.47 10.51 -2.06
C MET A 229 5.89 9.70 -0.84
N LEU A 230 4.96 8.92 -0.29
CA LEU A 230 5.29 7.87 0.66
C LEU A 230 5.66 6.59 -0.08
N PHE A 231 6.44 5.74 0.57
CA PHE A 231 6.80 4.40 0.08
C PHE A 231 7.27 3.55 1.26
N GLU A 232 7.17 2.23 1.12
CA GLU A 232 7.78 1.30 2.06
C GLU A 232 9.29 1.25 1.85
N GLY A 233 10.05 1.20 2.93
CA GLY A 233 11.47 0.87 2.91
C GLY A 233 11.90 0.06 4.13
N ASN A 234 13.18 -0.33 4.16
CA ASN A 234 13.88 -0.65 5.39
C ASN A 234 14.89 0.44 5.74
N VAL A 235 15.19 0.60 7.03
CA VAL A 235 16.25 1.50 7.51
C VAL A 235 17.60 1.01 6.97
N ALA A 236 18.35 1.90 6.30
CA ALA A 236 19.65 1.55 5.73
C ALA A 236 20.64 0.98 6.76
N GLY A 237 21.53 0.10 6.28
CA GLY A 237 22.54 -0.59 7.09
C GLY A 237 22.61 -2.07 6.76
N GLU A 238 23.77 -2.68 6.99
CA GLU A 238 23.99 -4.12 6.75
C GLU A 238 22.99 -4.97 7.54
N ARG A 239 22.41 -6.00 6.92
CA ARG A 239 21.39 -6.85 7.53
C ARG A 239 21.87 -7.42 8.87
N GLY A 240 21.14 -7.11 9.93
CA GLY A 240 21.43 -7.60 11.29
C GLY A 240 22.51 -6.79 12.02
N SER A 241 22.95 -5.64 11.50
CA SER A 241 23.84 -4.70 12.19
C SER A 241 23.08 -3.66 13.02
N HIS A 242 21.76 -3.55 12.83
CA HIS A 242 20.91 -2.57 13.51
C HIS A 242 20.90 -2.79 15.02
N VAL A 243 20.85 -1.68 15.76
CA VAL A 243 20.79 -1.69 17.22
C VAL A 243 19.37 -1.34 17.64
N VAL A 244 18.76 -2.20 18.44
CA VAL A 244 17.51 -1.89 19.16
C VAL A 244 17.92 -1.22 20.46
N GLY A 245 17.99 0.11 20.44
CA GLY A 245 18.44 0.92 21.56
C GLY A 245 17.31 1.32 22.52
N PRO A 246 17.60 2.19 23.49
CA PRO A 246 16.58 2.69 24.43
C PRO A 246 15.40 3.39 23.75
N ASP A 247 15.64 4.12 22.65
CA ASP A 247 14.60 4.79 21.88
C ASP A 247 13.69 3.78 21.15
N GLU A 248 14.26 2.72 20.53
CA GLU A 248 13.51 1.63 19.89
C GLU A 248 12.78 0.74 20.89
N LEU A 249 13.36 0.51 22.06
CA LEU A 249 12.74 -0.25 23.13
C LEU A 249 11.54 0.51 23.71
N GLY A 250 11.71 1.80 24.01
CA GLY A 250 10.74 2.58 24.77
C GLY A 250 10.61 2.12 26.22
N ASP A 251 9.57 2.60 26.90
CA ASP A 251 9.30 2.26 28.30
C ASP A 251 8.64 0.88 28.41
N VAL A 252 9.45 -0.18 28.48
CA VAL A 252 8.99 -1.57 28.66
C VAL A 252 8.98 -1.98 30.14
N PRO A 253 8.06 -2.86 30.57
CA PRO A 253 8.08 -3.40 31.93
C PRO A 253 9.24 -4.40 32.14
N PRO A 254 9.63 -4.67 33.40
CA PRO A 254 10.65 -5.67 33.70
C PRO A 254 10.35 -7.03 33.06
N GLY A 255 11.34 -7.61 32.39
CA GLY A 255 11.24 -8.89 31.68
C GLY A 255 11.00 -8.78 30.17
N TYR A 256 10.87 -7.56 29.64
CA TYR A 256 10.66 -7.29 28.21
C TYR A 256 11.85 -6.59 27.54
N GLU A 257 12.97 -6.44 28.25
CA GLU A 257 14.19 -5.82 27.75
C GLU A 257 14.98 -6.73 26.78
N ASP A 258 14.74 -8.05 26.80
CA ASP A 258 15.32 -8.96 25.82
C ASP A 258 14.60 -8.82 24.48
N VAL A 259 15.35 -8.38 23.48
CA VAL A 259 14.86 -8.14 22.13
C VAL A 259 15.25 -9.25 21.15
N GLY A 260 15.94 -10.31 21.62
CA GLY A 260 16.34 -11.45 20.80
C GLY A 260 17.05 -11.05 19.50
N ASN A 261 16.54 -11.54 18.38
CA ASN A 261 17.02 -11.26 17.04
C ASN A 261 16.27 -10.10 16.35
N SER A 262 15.53 -9.26 17.11
CA SER A 262 14.72 -8.18 16.54
C SER A 262 15.50 -7.15 15.70
N ARG A 263 16.84 -7.16 15.76
CA ARG A 263 17.73 -6.39 14.86
C ARG A 263 17.59 -6.70 13.37
N TYR A 264 16.87 -7.77 13.00
CA TYR A 264 16.57 -8.06 11.60
C TYR A 264 15.31 -7.35 11.10
N GLN A 265 14.40 -6.94 11.99
CA GLN A 265 13.17 -6.23 11.65
C GLN A 265 13.46 -4.74 11.58
N THR A 266 13.47 -4.18 10.38
CA THR A 266 13.96 -2.81 10.16
C THR A 266 13.06 -1.99 9.25
N GLY A 267 11.75 -2.29 9.23
CA GLY A 267 10.77 -1.58 8.40
C GLY A 267 10.73 -0.08 8.66
N CYS A 268 10.44 0.70 7.62
CA CYS A 268 10.24 2.13 7.72
C CYS A 268 9.26 2.65 6.66
N VAL A 269 8.61 3.77 6.99
CA VAL A 269 7.80 4.52 6.03
C VAL A 269 8.63 5.68 5.51
N GLY A 270 9.05 5.57 4.25
CA GLY A 270 9.84 6.58 3.56
C GLY A 270 9.02 7.74 3.05
N ILE A 271 9.71 8.84 2.76
CA ILE A 271 9.14 10.00 2.08
C ILE A 271 10.15 10.61 1.11
N ALA A 272 9.66 11.01 -0.07
CA ALA A 272 10.39 11.80 -1.05
C ALA A 272 9.63 13.08 -1.37
N VAL A 273 10.35 14.13 -1.75
CA VAL A 273 9.76 15.40 -2.25
C VAL A 273 10.03 15.54 -3.73
N CYS A 274 9.01 15.95 -4.49
CA CYS A 274 9.18 16.26 -5.89
C CYS A 274 9.90 17.61 -6.06
N ARG A 275 10.86 17.65 -6.99
CA ARG A 275 11.69 18.83 -7.30
C ARG A 275 11.22 19.59 -8.54
N ASP A 276 10.30 19.03 -9.30
CA ASP A 276 9.71 19.64 -10.49
C ASP A 276 8.18 19.69 -10.44
N GLU A 277 7.57 20.26 -11.47
CA GLU A 277 6.12 20.39 -11.58
C GLU A 277 5.45 19.12 -12.13
N ASP A 278 6.21 18.31 -12.89
CA ASP A 278 5.71 17.16 -13.64
C ASP A 278 5.67 15.86 -12.82
N GLY A 279 6.27 15.83 -11.63
CA GLY A 279 6.34 14.61 -10.81
C GLY A 279 7.44 13.65 -11.29
N ASP A 280 8.49 14.19 -11.88
CA ASP A 280 9.47 13.46 -12.69
C ASP A 280 10.85 13.40 -12.04
N ASP A 281 11.12 14.29 -11.09
CA ASP A 281 12.35 14.38 -10.33
C ASP A 281 12.07 14.44 -8.82
N TRP A 282 12.74 13.59 -8.05
CA TRP A 282 12.44 13.36 -6.65
C TRP A 282 13.71 13.37 -5.79
N GLU A 283 13.59 13.91 -4.58
CA GLU A 283 14.63 13.88 -3.55
C GLU A 283 14.14 13.06 -2.36
N LEU A 284 14.86 11.98 -2.06
CA LEU A 284 14.66 11.19 -0.85
C LEU A 284 14.93 12.04 0.40
N LEU A 285 14.05 11.94 1.39
CA LEU A 285 14.19 12.56 2.71
C LEU A 285 14.32 11.47 3.78
N PRO A 286 14.68 11.80 5.03
CA PRO A 286 14.64 10.83 6.12
C PRO A 286 13.25 10.19 6.27
N PRO A 287 13.14 8.93 6.74
CA PRO A 287 11.85 8.27 6.96
C PRO A 287 10.92 9.08 7.88
N LEU A 288 9.60 8.92 7.73
CA LEU A 288 8.63 9.48 8.68
C LEU A 288 8.51 8.61 9.92
N ILE A 289 8.52 7.28 9.72
CA ILE A 289 8.39 6.28 10.78
C ILE A 289 9.46 5.22 10.61
N THR A 290 10.06 4.77 11.70
CA THR A 290 10.93 3.59 11.76
C THR A 290 10.39 2.58 12.76
N ALA A 291 10.43 1.30 12.40
CA ALA A 291 9.96 0.17 13.21
C ALA A 291 11.10 -0.80 13.54
N VAL A 292 12.32 -0.28 13.73
CA VAL A 292 13.51 -1.08 14.06
C VAL A 292 13.26 -1.83 15.38
N GLY A 293 13.44 -3.15 15.35
CA GLY A 293 13.15 -3.99 16.52
C GLY A 293 11.68 -4.32 16.72
N VAL A 294 10.79 -3.84 15.84
CA VAL A 294 9.34 -4.03 15.94
C VAL A 294 8.79 -4.86 14.79
N ASN A 295 8.92 -4.40 13.55
CA ASN A 295 8.38 -5.09 12.39
C ASN A 295 9.22 -4.81 11.14
N ASP A 296 9.39 -5.82 10.28
CA ASP A 296 10.20 -5.69 9.06
C ASP A 296 9.46 -5.03 7.89
N GLN A 297 8.13 -5.06 7.91
CA GLN A 297 7.28 -4.61 6.81
C GLN A 297 6.28 -3.56 7.28
N THR A 298 6.33 -2.40 6.64
CA THR A 298 5.36 -1.31 6.77
C THR A 298 4.90 -0.93 5.36
N GLU A 299 4.10 -1.81 4.79
CA GLU A 299 3.76 -1.80 3.36
C GLU A 299 2.64 -0.80 3.06
N ARG A 300 2.47 -0.49 1.77
CA ARG A 300 1.43 0.40 1.23
C ARG A 300 1.18 1.68 2.04
N PRO A 301 2.20 2.46 2.42
CA PRO A 301 1.98 3.64 3.24
C PRO A 301 1.20 4.72 2.47
N HIS A 302 0.19 5.29 3.11
CA HIS A 302 -0.62 6.37 2.53
C HIS A 302 -1.19 7.29 3.59
N PHE A 303 -1.60 8.49 3.18
CA PHE A 303 -2.27 9.44 4.06
C PHE A 303 -3.78 9.51 3.82
N VAL A 304 -4.52 9.68 4.91
CA VAL A 304 -5.83 10.33 4.93
C VAL A 304 -5.70 11.64 5.70
N PHE A 305 -6.22 12.73 5.15
CA PHE A 305 -6.26 14.03 5.81
C PHE A 305 -7.66 14.27 6.39
N GLN A 306 -7.75 14.41 7.70
CA GLN A 306 -9.03 14.67 8.37
C GLN A 306 -8.82 15.60 9.57
N ASP A 307 -9.72 16.57 9.75
CA ASP A 307 -9.72 17.48 10.92
C ASP A 307 -8.37 18.20 11.15
N GLY A 308 -7.68 18.55 10.05
CA GLY A 308 -6.37 19.20 10.09
C GLY A 308 -5.21 18.29 10.53
N LYS A 309 -5.39 16.97 10.50
CA LYS A 309 -4.41 15.96 10.88
C LYS A 309 -4.00 15.09 9.70
N TYR A 310 -2.82 14.49 9.85
CA TYR A 310 -2.17 13.56 8.94
C TYR A 310 -2.33 12.16 9.54
N TYR A 311 -3.26 11.37 9.02
CA TYR A 311 -3.40 9.96 9.39
C TYR A 311 -2.59 9.12 8.41
N LEU A 312 -1.42 8.65 8.85
CA LEU A 312 -0.56 7.74 8.09
C LEU A 312 -1.05 6.32 8.34
N PHE A 313 -1.43 5.60 7.29
CA PHE A 313 -1.74 4.17 7.35
C PHE A 313 -0.68 3.36 6.64
N THR A 314 -0.46 2.15 7.12
CA THR A 314 0.45 1.16 6.56
C THR A 314 -0.02 -0.24 6.97
N ILE A 315 0.22 -1.26 6.16
CA ILE A 315 -0.15 -2.63 6.49
C ILE A 315 1.07 -3.42 6.95
N SER A 316 0.82 -4.49 7.69
CA SER A 316 1.87 -5.40 8.13
C SER A 316 1.33 -6.79 8.42
N HIS A 317 2.23 -7.76 8.43
CA HIS A 317 1.94 -9.15 8.77
C HIS A 317 2.31 -9.48 10.22
N LYS A 318 1.65 -10.51 10.76
CA LYS A 318 1.99 -11.13 12.05
C LYS A 318 3.39 -11.72 12.05
N TYR A 319 3.79 -12.37 10.96
CA TYR A 319 5.07 -13.10 10.88
C TYR A 319 6.29 -12.20 10.66
N THR A 320 6.09 -10.89 10.41
CA THR A 320 7.17 -9.91 10.21
C THR A 320 7.55 -9.17 11.50
N TYR A 321 6.87 -9.47 12.62
CA TYR A 321 7.20 -8.93 13.93
C TYR A 321 8.56 -9.42 14.45
N GLY A 322 9.21 -8.58 15.26
CA GLY A 322 10.43 -8.92 15.98
C GLY A 322 10.16 -9.85 17.16
N ASP A 323 11.18 -10.57 17.60
CA ASP A 323 11.11 -11.49 18.74
C ASP A 323 10.45 -10.84 19.97
N GLY A 324 9.51 -11.56 20.57
CA GLY A 324 8.76 -11.13 21.76
C GLY A 324 7.59 -10.18 21.49
N LEU A 325 7.31 -9.85 20.22
CA LEU A 325 6.15 -9.06 19.81
C LEU A 325 5.20 -9.89 18.96
N THR A 326 3.94 -9.46 18.90
CA THR A 326 2.91 -10.07 18.06
C THR A 326 1.82 -9.05 17.73
N GLY A 327 1.14 -9.27 16.61
CA GLY A 327 -0.04 -8.52 16.19
C GLY A 327 -0.76 -9.25 15.06
N PRO A 328 -1.99 -8.85 14.71
CA PRO A 328 -2.70 -9.46 13.59
C PRO A 328 -2.18 -8.92 12.25
N ASP A 329 -2.37 -9.70 11.17
CA ASP A 329 -2.31 -9.14 9.82
C ASP A 329 -3.37 -8.06 9.68
N GLY A 330 -3.03 -6.91 9.10
CA GLY A 330 -3.99 -5.83 8.87
C GLY A 330 -3.36 -4.46 8.72
N VAL A 331 -4.16 -3.43 8.94
CA VAL A 331 -3.73 -2.03 8.86
C VAL A 331 -3.37 -1.48 10.24
N TYR A 332 -2.23 -0.81 10.25
CA TYR A 332 -1.68 -0.02 11.32
C TYR A 332 -1.68 1.45 10.91
N GLY A 333 -1.64 2.36 11.88
CA GLY A 333 -1.62 3.76 11.57
C GLY A 333 -1.18 4.66 12.71
N PHE A 334 -0.85 5.89 12.31
CA PHE A 334 -0.24 6.88 13.16
C PHE A 334 -0.77 8.26 12.79
N VAL A 335 -0.95 9.14 13.78
CA VAL A 335 -1.53 10.47 13.55
C VAL A 335 -0.58 11.58 14.00
N SER A 336 -0.51 12.64 13.21
CA SER A 336 0.16 13.88 13.59
C SER A 336 -0.61 15.11 13.13
N LYS A 337 -0.28 16.26 13.72
CA LYS A 337 -0.72 17.57 13.22
C LYS A 337 0.22 18.11 12.14
N ASP A 338 1.39 17.50 11.94
CA ASP A 338 2.44 17.96 11.05
C ASP A 338 2.99 16.81 10.20
N LEU A 339 3.33 17.10 8.95
CA LEU A 339 3.80 16.11 7.98
C LEU A 339 5.04 15.33 8.43
N PHE A 340 5.94 15.96 9.17
CA PHE A 340 7.19 15.34 9.62
C PHE A 340 7.12 14.86 11.08
N GLY A 341 5.91 14.76 11.64
CA GLY A 341 5.68 14.29 12.99
C GLY A 341 5.98 15.32 14.10
N PRO A 342 6.12 14.87 15.36
CA PRO A 342 6.07 13.46 15.77
C PRO A 342 4.69 12.85 15.53
N TYR A 343 4.66 11.56 15.22
CA TYR A 343 3.43 10.78 15.06
C TYR A 343 3.07 10.04 16.34
N VAL A 344 1.78 9.90 16.62
CA VAL A 344 1.24 9.10 17.72
C VAL A 344 0.64 7.82 17.13
N PRO A 345 1.02 6.61 17.60
CA PRO A 345 0.38 5.37 17.18
C PRO A 345 -1.11 5.38 17.51
N LEU A 346 -1.96 5.09 16.52
CA LEU A 346 -3.42 5.02 16.72
C LEU A 346 -3.78 3.91 17.70
N ASN A 347 -4.84 4.13 18.48
CA ASN A 347 -5.29 3.22 19.55
C ASN A 347 -4.18 2.87 20.56
N GLY A 348 -3.17 3.73 20.69
CA GLY A 348 -2.03 3.57 21.58
C GLY A 348 -1.00 2.51 21.17
N SER A 349 -1.30 1.66 20.18
CA SER A 349 -0.44 0.56 19.74
C SER A 349 0.00 0.65 18.28
N GLY A 350 -0.74 1.42 17.48
CA GLY A 350 -0.65 1.47 16.04
C GLY A 350 -1.73 0.64 15.35
N LEU A 351 -2.32 -0.38 15.97
CA LEU A 351 -3.34 -1.23 15.33
C LEU A 351 -4.60 -0.43 15.00
N VAL A 352 -5.07 -0.48 13.75
CA VAL A 352 -6.28 0.23 13.27
C VAL A 352 -7.40 -0.74 12.96
N LEU A 353 -7.10 -1.77 12.17
CA LEU A 353 -8.03 -2.82 11.77
C LEU A 353 -7.23 -4.11 11.49
N GLY A 354 -7.37 -5.11 12.35
CA GLY A 354 -6.68 -6.39 12.26
C GLY A 354 -7.61 -7.56 11.94
N ASN A 355 -7.08 -8.59 11.31
CA ASN A 355 -7.77 -9.86 11.14
C ASN A 355 -8.07 -10.51 12.51
N PRO A 356 -9.24 -11.15 12.66
CA PRO A 356 -9.58 -11.85 13.89
C PRO A 356 -8.69 -13.09 14.07
N PRO A 357 -8.31 -13.47 15.31
CA PRO A 357 -7.48 -14.64 15.57
C PRO A 357 -8.06 -15.97 15.04
N SER A 358 -9.39 -16.05 14.85
CA SER A 358 -10.06 -17.20 14.25
C SER A 358 -9.91 -17.30 12.74
N GLN A 359 -9.58 -16.20 12.05
CA GLN A 359 -9.29 -16.15 10.62
C GLN A 359 -8.12 -15.19 10.34
N PRO A 360 -6.90 -15.52 10.81
CA PRO A 360 -5.78 -14.57 10.85
C PRO A 360 -5.29 -14.13 9.46
N TYR A 361 -5.59 -14.91 8.41
CA TYR A 361 -5.17 -14.67 7.03
C TYR A 361 -6.35 -14.32 6.11
N GLN A 362 -7.48 -13.86 6.66
CA GLN A 362 -8.67 -13.65 5.84
C GLN A 362 -8.47 -12.56 4.79
N THR A 363 -7.81 -11.47 5.13
CA THR A 363 -7.63 -10.33 4.24
C THR A 363 -6.27 -9.69 4.39
N TYR A 364 -5.82 -9.05 3.31
CA TYR A 364 -4.60 -8.26 3.32
C TYR A 364 -4.67 -7.10 2.31
N SER A 365 -3.62 -6.28 2.27
CA SER A 365 -3.54 -5.11 1.38
C SER A 365 -4.62 -4.06 1.60
N HIS A 366 -4.97 -3.82 2.86
CA HIS A 366 -5.94 -2.81 3.26
C HIS A 366 -5.56 -1.41 2.74
N TYR A 367 -6.53 -0.71 2.14
CA TYR A 367 -6.40 0.68 1.72
C TYR A 367 -7.53 1.52 2.33
N VAL A 368 -7.16 2.48 3.18
CA VAL A 368 -8.10 3.37 3.88
C VAL A 368 -8.40 4.58 2.99
N MET A 369 -9.64 4.67 2.53
CA MET A 369 -10.15 5.78 1.73
C MET A 369 -10.53 6.98 2.60
N PRO A 370 -10.53 8.22 2.08
CA PRO A 370 -10.86 9.41 2.90
C PRO A 370 -12.30 9.44 3.43
N ASN A 371 -13.21 8.65 2.88
CA ASN A 371 -14.58 8.48 3.39
C ASN A 371 -14.68 7.47 4.55
N GLY A 372 -13.55 6.93 5.03
CA GLY A 372 -13.47 5.95 6.12
C GLY A 372 -13.72 4.51 5.69
N LEU A 373 -13.96 4.25 4.41
CA LEU A 373 -14.06 2.88 3.89
C LEU A 373 -12.66 2.27 3.71
N VAL A 374 -12.56 0.96 3.89
CA VAL A 374 -11.33 0.17 3.79
C VAL A 374 -11.58 -1.01 2.86
N THR A 375 -10.98 -0.99 1.68
CA THR A 375 -10.91 -2.15 0.77
C THR A 375 -9.72 -3.02 1.14
N SER A 376 -9.80 -4.32 0.87
CA SER A 376 -8.74 -5.32 1.03
C SER A 376 -9.06 -6.50 0.11
N PHE A 377 -8.09 -7.38 -0.14
CA PHE A 377 -8.35 -8.63 -0.85
C PHE A 377 -8.44 -9.81 0.12
N ILE A 378 -9.10 -10.89 -0.28
CA ILE A 378 -9.17 -12.15 0.46
C ILE A 378 -7.93 -12.99 0.14
N ASP A 379 -7.12 -13.32 1.15
CA ASP A 379 -5.99 -14.25 0.99
C ASP A 379 -6.46 -15.70 1.14
N SER A 380 -6.78 -16.12 2.36
CA SER A 380 -7.32 -17.47 2.61
C SER A 380 -8.35 -17.51 3.73
N ILE A 381 -9.44 -18.26 3.50
CA ILE A 381 -10.52 -18.43 4.49
C ILE A 381 -10.59 -19.90 4.92
N PRO A 382 -10.49 -20.20 6.22
CA PRO A 382 -10.73 -21.55 6.73
C PRO A 382 -12.12 -22.06 6.35
N THR A 383 -12.19 -23.28 5.81
CA THR A 383 -13.45 -23.96 5.46
C THR A 383 -13.72 -25.18 6.36
N SER A 384 -12.69 -25.69 7.02
CA SER A 384 -12.74 -26.68 8.11
C SER A 384 -11.49 -26.54 8.99
N GLU A 385 -11.30 -27.43 9.97
CA GLU A 385 -10.11 -27.39 10.85
C GLU A 385 -8.79 -27.49 10.07
N ASP A 386 -8.76 -28.26 8.97
CA ASP A 386 -7.53 -28.55 8.21
C ASP A 386 -7.56 -28.05 6.75
N THR A 387 -8.59 -27.29 6.36
CA THR A 387 -8.73 -26.81 4.98
C THR A 387 -9.09 -25.34 4.90
N TYR A 388 -8.67 -24.70 3.81
CA TYR A 388 -8.98 -23.32 3.50
C TYR A 388 -9.30 -23.15 2.02
N ARG A 389 -10.01 -22.06 1.71
CA ARG A 389 -10.27 -21.61 0.35
C ARG A 389 -9.40 -20.38 0.05
N ILE A 390 -8.65 -20.44 -1.06
CA ILE A 390 -7.93 -19.28 -1.60
C ILE A 390 -8.93 -18.25 -2.14
N GLY A 391 -8.71 -16.99 -1.79
CA GLY A 391 -9.50 -15.86 -2.25
C GLY A 391 -9.07 -15.36 -3.63
N GLY A 392 -7.99 -14.59 -3.66
CA GLY A 392 -7.52 -13.92 -4.87
C GLY A 392 -8.61 -13.06 -5.54
N THR A 393 -9.37 -12.35 -4.71
CA THR A 393 -10.51 -11.50 -5.07
C THR A 393 -10.71 -10.46 -3.97
N GLU A 394 -11.47 -9.39 -4.24
CA GLU A 394 -11.84 -8.39 -3.25
C GLU A 394 -12.61 -8.98 -2.05
N ALA A 395 -12.30 -8.47 -0.86
CA ALA A 395 -13.02 -8.75 0.37
C ALA A 395 -14.23 -7.79 0.55
N PRO A 396 -15.12 -8.05 1.52
CA PRO A 396 -16.08 -7.06 1.98
C PRO A 396 -15.37 -5.76 2.39
N THR A 397 -15.85 -4.63 1.90
CA THR A 397 -15.35 -3.32 2.33
C THR A 397 -15.81 -3.05 3.76
N VAL A 398 -14.93 -2.54 4.61
CA VAL A 398 -15.25 -2.23 6.01
C VAL A 398 -15.20 -0.73 6.22
N GLN A 399 -16.11 -0.17 7.01
CA GLN A 399 -16.01 1.23 7.43
C GLN A 399 -15.35 1.35 8.80
N ILE A 400 -14.36 2.23 8.88
CA ILE A 400 -13.77 2.69 10.12
C ILE A 400 -14.10 4.17 10.36
N LYS A 401 -14.17 4.54 11.63
CA LYS A 401 -14.26 5.92 12.09
C LYS A 401 -12.92 6.37 12.63
N LEU A 402 -12.44 7.53 12.19
CA LEU A 402 -11.32 8.22 12.82
C LEU A 402 -11.84 9.23 13.86
N ASN A 403 -11.40 9.11 15.11
CA ASN A 403 -11.75 10.03 16.18
C ASN A 403 -10.50 10.37 17.01
N GLY A 404 -9.81 11.44 16.62
CA GLY A 404 -8.62 11.84 17.33
C GLY A 404 -7.48 10.85 17.10
N GLU A 405 -7.03 10.21 18.18
CA GLU A 405 -6.00 9.17 18.18
C GLU A 405 -6.61 7.75 18.20
N GLN A 406 -7.93 7.64 18.09
CA GLN A 406 -8.66 6.38 18.14
C GLN A 406 -9.34 6.06 16.81
N THR A 407 -9.49 4.77 16.53
CA THR A 407 -10.29 4.26 15.40
C THR A 407 -11.33 3.25 15.88
N PHE A 408 -12.41 3.12 15.12
CA PHE A 408 -13.50 2.20 15.45
C PHE A 408 -14.05 1.56 14.18
N VAL A 409 -14.18 0.23 14.15
CA VAL A 409 -14.98 -0.47 13.15
C VAL A 409 -16.45 -0.14 13.36
N LEU A 410 -17.14 0.25 12.29
CA LEU A 410 -18.54 0.64 12.33
C LEU A 410 -19.45 -0.39 11.68
N GLU A 411 -19.14 -0.77 10.44
CA GLU A 411 -20.02 -1.60 9.62
C GLU A 411 -19.25 -2.29 8.48
N GLU A 412 -19.88 -3.31 7.90
CA GLU A 412 -19.41 -4.05 6.74
C GLU A 412 -20.32 -3.76 5.53
N TYR A 413 -19.71 -3.64 4.36
CA TYR A 413 -20.33 -3.42 3.07
C TYR A 413 -20.14 -4.64 2.16
N ASP A 414 -20.71 -4.55 0.96
CA ASP A 414 -20.58 -5.61 -0.05
C ASP A 414 -19.12 -5.84 -0.50
N TYR A 415 -18.87 -7.00 -1.11
CA TYR A 415 -17.55 -7.37 -1.63
C TYR A 415 -17.06 -6.36 -2.68
N GLY A 416 -15.82 -5.89 -2.51
CA GLY A 416 -15.17 -4.97 -3.44
C GLY A 416 -15.89 -3.64 -3.60
N TYR A 417 -16.66 -3.19 -2.59
CA TYR A 417 -17.37 -1.92 -2.67
C TYR A 417 -16.44 -0.72 -2.49
N ILE A 418 -16.13 -0.05 -3.59
CA ILE A 418 -15.25 1.13 -3.67
C ILE A 418 -16.01 2.24 -4.42
N PRO A 419 -16.86 3.01 -3.71
CA PRO A 419 -17.64 4.07 -4.33
C PRO A 419 -16.77 5.31 -4.65
N PRO A 420 -17.07 6.02 -5.76
CA PRO A 420 -16.40 7.27 -6.05
C PRO A 420 -16.87 8.36 -5.08
N MET A 421 -15.95 9.24 -4.72
CA MET A 421 -16.21 10.46 -3.96
C MET A 421 -16.42 11.67 -4.88
N ILE A 422 -15.80 11.62 -6.06
CA ILE A 422 -15.93 12.63 -7.12
C ILE A 422 -16.19 11.92 -8.45
N ASP A 423 -16.92 12.59 -9.35
CA ASP A 423 -17.05 12.17 -10.74
C ASP A 423 -16.43 13.23 -11.64
N VAL A 424 -15.51 12.81 -12.51
CA VAL A 424 -14.82 13.70 -13.44
C VAL A 424 -15.37 13.48 -14.84
N GLU A 425 -15.99 14.51 -15.39
CA GLU A 425 -16.42 14.50 -16.78
C GLU A 425 -15.22 14.72 -17.70
N VAL A 426 -14.85 13.70 -18.48
CA VAL A 426 -13.77 13.78 -19.46
C VAL A 426 -14.31 13.98 -20.87
N LYS A 427 -13.66 14.88 -21.61
CA LYS A 427 -14.06 15.30 -22.97
C LYS A 427 -13.57 14.39 -24.08
#